data_AF-X8CK73-F1
#
_entry.id   AF-X8CK73-F1
#
_cell.length_a   1.000
_cell.length_b   1.000
_cell.length_c   1.000
_cell.angle_alpha   90.00
_cell.angle_beta   90.00
_cell.angle_gamma   90.00
#
_symmetry.space_group_name_H-M   'P 1'
#
loop_
_entity.id
_entity.type
_entity.pdbx_description
1 polymer ?
#
loop_
_entity_poly.entity_id
_entity_poly.type
_entity_poly.pdbx_seq_one_letter_code
_entity_poly.pdbx_strand_id
1 'polypeptide(L)'
;MNPADCYHTGLVVDDMAAAAERLTRVMGYRWTKPVDAALSVATADGDIEVPFRFVYSVDAPHLEVIQAVPGTIWTPPPRGGAHHLGYWVDDMAGAAAQLERSGYRLEARPSGETLSMFAYYVDPAGVRIEIVDRALFPDWPGFLQSMAA
;
A
#
# COMPACT_ATOMS: atom_id res chain seq x y z
N MET A 1 -2.36 13.46 10.43
CA MET A 1 -2.04 12.01 10.57
C MET A 1 -1.90 11.63 12.03
N ASN A 2 -2.36 10.44 12.42
CA ASN A 2 -2.29 9.90 13.78
C ASN A 2 -1.68 8.47 13.74
N PRO A 3 -0.76 8.09 14.65
CA PRO A 3 -0.24 6.72 14.73
C PRO A 3 -1.32 5.63 14.78
N ALA A 4 -2.48 5.91 15.38
CA ALA A 4 -3.60 4.97 15.47
C ALA A 4 -4.27 4.67 14.12
N ASP A 5 -4.03 5.48 13.09
CA ASP A 5 -4.55 5.27 11.74
C ASP A 5 -3.67 4.35 10.88
N CYS A 6 -2.51 3.92 11.40
CA CYS A 6 -1.67 2.92 10.73
C CYS A 6 -2.41 1.58 10.71
N TYR A 7 -2.93 1.19 9.55
CA TYR A 7 -3.78 0.01 9.44
C TYR A 7 -3.10 -1.19 8.81
N HIS A 8 -2.05 -1.00 8.00
CA HIS A 8 -1.26 -2.10 7.45
C HIS A 8 0.22 -1.77 7.28
N THR A 9 1.01 -2.85 7.14
CA THR A 9 2.37 -2.79 6.62
C THR A 9 2.40 -3.44 5.24
N GLY A 10 2.90 -2.71 4.25
CA GLY A 10 3.06 -3.21 2.89
C GLY A 10 4.35 -3.98 2.70
N LEU A 11 4.25 -5.11 2.01
CA LEU A 11 5.37 -5.96 1.59
C LEU A 11 5.30 -6.13 0.08
N VAL A 12 6.34 -5.72 -0.63
CA VAL A 12 6.48 -6.02 -2.06
C VAL A 12 7.41 -7.23 -2.20
N VAL A 13 6.94 -8.25 -2.92
CA VAL A 13 7.63 -9.54 -3.04
C VAL A 13 7.63 -10.05 -4.48
N ASP A 14 8.65 -10.82 -4.84
CA ASP A 14 8.77 -11.39 -6.19
C ASP A 14 7.66 -12.38 -6.55
N ASP A 15 7.10 -13.07 -5.56
CA ASP A 15 5.97 -14.00 -5.72
C ASP A 15 5.03 -13.83 -4.53
N MET A 16 3.91 -13.15 -4.79
CA MET A 16 2.88 -12.85 -3.80
C MET A 16 2.26 -14.12 -3.22
N ALA A 17 1.95 -15.12 -4.05
CA ALA A 17 1.28 -16.34 -3.63
C ALA A 17 2.20 -17.19 -2.75
N ALA A 18 3.46 -17.36 -3.16
CA ALA A 18 4.45 -18.11 -2.38
C ALA A 18 4.79 -17.41 -1.06
N ALA A 19 4.84 -16.08 -1.03
CA ALA A 19 5.03 -15.32 0.21
C ALA A 19 3.85 -15.48 1.17
N ALA A 20 2.62 -15.34 0.67
CA ALA A 20 1.40 -15.55 1.45
C ALA A 20 1.35 -16.98 2.03
N GLU A 21 1.63 -18.00 1.22
CA GLU A 21 1.66 -19.40 1.67
C GLU A 21 2.71 -19.63 2.77
N ARG A 22 3.92 -19.07 2.62
CA ARG A 22 4.96 -19.15 3.65
C ARG A 22 4.51 -18.51 4.96
N LEU A 23 3.91 -17.33 4.91
CA LEU A 23 3.41 -16.61 6.08
C LEU A 23 2.23 -17.34 6.74
N THR A 24 1.34 -17.96 5.96
CA THR A 24 0.32 -18.87 6.49
C THR A 24 0.94 -20.05 7.22
N ARG A 25 1.94 -20.70 6.62
CA ARG A 25 2.57 -21.91 7.21
C ARG A 25 3.28 -21.63 8.53
N VAL A 26 3.96 -20.50 8.64
CA VAL A 26 4.79 -20.16 9.81
C VAL A 26 3.98 -19.47 10.91
N MET A 27 3.06 -18.58 10.54
CA MET A 27 2.38 -17.68 11.48
C MET A 27 0.86 -17.85 11.52
N GLY A 28 0.26 -18.64 10.62
CA GLY A 28 -1.18 -18.88 10.58
C GLY A 28 -2.00 -17.78 9.90
N TYR A 29 -1.37 -16.85 9.17
CA TYR A 29 -2.09 -15.80 8.45
C TYR A 29 -3.13 -16.37 7.47
N ARG A 30 -4.33 -15.79 7.52
CA ARG A 30 -5.37 -15.95 6.50
C ARG A 30 -5.37 -14.73 5.59
N TRP A 31 -5.77 -14.93 4.35
CA TRP A 31 -5.68 -13.92 3.30
C TRP A 31 -7.05 -13.66 2.68
N THR A 32 -7.23 -12.44 2.18
CA THR A 32 -8.28 -12.17 1.21
C THR A 32 -8.01 -12.94 -0.08
N LYS A 33 -9.04 -13.09 -0.92
CA LYS A 33 -8.85 -13.41 -2.34
C LYS A 33 -7.92 -12.34 -2.97
N PRO A 34 -7.06 -12.73 -3.92
CA PRO A 34 -6.24 -11.77 -4.66
C PRO A 34 -7.10 -10.71 -5.33
N VAL A 35 -6.63 -9.47 -5.24
CA VAL A 35 -7.13 -8.35 -6.03
C VAL A 35 -6.19 -8.17 -7.21
N ASP A 36 -6.74 -8.09 -8.42
CA ASP A 36 -6.04 -7.77 -9.65
C ASP A 36 -6.63 -6.48 -10.23
N ALA A 37 -5.78 -5.49 -10.50
CA ALA A 37 -6.16 -4.19 -11.06
C ALA A 37 -5.12 -3.70 -12.07
N ALA A 38 -5.54 -2.83 -12.99
CA ALA A 38 -4.63 -1.99 -13.76
C ALA A 38 -4.68 -0.59 -13.15
N LEU A 39 -3.54 -0.09 -12.68
CA LEU A 39 -3.43 1.24 -12.09
C LEU A 39 -2.76 2.21 -13.06
N SER A 40 -3.47 3.29 -13.39
CA SER A 40 -2.89 4.49 -13.97
C SER A 40 -2.30 5.35 -12.85
N VAL A 41 -0.98 5.55 -12.87
CA VAL A 41 -0.24 6.17 -11.77
C VAL A 41 0.62 7.32 -12.30
N ALA A 42 0.47 8.50 -11.69
CA ALA A 42 1.36 9.62 -11.90
C ALA A 42 2.60 9.49 -10.99
N THR A 43 3.78 9.61 -11.58
CA THR A 43 5.08 9.60 -10.89
C THR A 43 5.90 10.83 -11.26
N ALA A 44 7.09 10.99 -10.66
CA ALA A 44 8.01 12.05 -11.04
C ALA A 44 8.52 11.94 -12.49
N ASP A 45 8.57 10.72 -13.04
CA ASP A 45 9.05 10.43 -14.39
C ASP A 45 7.92 10.43 -15.44
N GLY A 46 6.69 10.71 -15.02
CA GLY A 46 5.48 10.73 -15.84
C GLY A 46 4.46 9.67 -15.43
N ASP A 47 3.39 9.59 -16.23
CA ASP A 47 2.29 8.66 -16.01
C ASP A 47 2.65 7.26 -16.54
N ILE A 48 2.36 6.24 -15.74
CA ILE A 48 2.62 4.83 -16.05
C ILE A 48 1.37 3.98 -15.78
N GLU A 49 1.27 2.86 -16.50
CA GLU A 49 0.27 1.82 -16.24
C GLU A 49 0.94 0.64 -15.54
N VAL A 50 0.35 0.19 -14.43
CA VAL A 50 0.92 -0.85 -13.57
C VAL A 50 -0.08 -1.99 -13.40
N PRO A 51 0.27 -3.24 -13.76
CA PRO A 51 -0.52 -4.39 -13.37
C PRO A 51 -0.33 -4.62 -11.87
N PHE A 52 -1.34 -4.28 -11.09
CA PHE A 52 -1.27 -4.30 -9.64
C PHE A 52 -2.02 -5.50 -9.08
N ARG A 53 -1.29 -6.33 -8.33
CA ARG A 53 -1.86 -7.54 -7.71
C ARG A 53 -1.42 -7.63 -6.27
N PHE A 54 -2.36 -7.84 -5.37
CA PHE A 54 -2.08 -7.93 -3.93
C PHE A 54 -3.10 -8.79 -3.17
N VAL A 55 -2.75 -9.13 -1.93
CA VAL A 55 -3.66 -9.68 -0.91
C VAL A 55 -3.48 -8.92 0.40
N TYR A 56 -4.56 -8.80 1.17
CA TYR A 56 -4.49 -8.36 2.56
C TYR A 56 -4.61 -9.55 3.50
N SER A 57 -3.93 -9.49 4.64
CA SER A 57 -4.19 -10.44 5.72
C SER A 57 -5.49 -10.11 6.44
N VAL A 58 -6.31 -11.14 6.68
CA VAL A 58 -7.58 -11.01 7.42
C VAL A 58 -7.29 -10.71 8.90
N ASP A 59 -6.24 -11.32 9.44
CA ASP A 59 -5.85 -11.19 10.84
C ASP A 59 -4.85 -10.05 11.03
N ALA A 60 -4.93 -9.40 12.19
CA ALA A 60 -3.96 -8.40 12.63
C ALA A 60 -2.69 -9.08 13.22
N PRO A 61 -1.50 -8.44 13.13
CA PRO A 61 -1.23 -7.17 12.45
C PRO A 61 -1.40 -7.32 10.94
N HIS A 62 -2.08 -6.34 10.31
CA HIS A 62 -2.46 -6.48 8.91
C HIS A 62 -1.26 -6.25 7.98
N LEU A 63 -1.13 -7.16 7.02
CA LEU A 63 -0.15 -7.10 5.96
C LEU A 63 -0.86 -6.90 4.63
N GLU A 64 -0.29 -6.06 3.78
CA GLU A 64 -0.56 -6.06 2.36
C GLU A 64 0.63 -6.72 1.66
N VAL A 65 0.40 -7.80 0.93
CA VAL A 65 1.46 -8.46 0.17
C VAL A 65 1.19 -8.21 -1.31
N ILE A 66 2.10 -7.47 -1.93
CA ILE A 66 2.01 -6.98 -3.30
C ILE A 66 2.97 -7.77 -4.18
N GLN A 67 2.49 -8.19 -5.34
CA GLN A 67 3.31 -8.74 -6.41
C GLN A 67 4.21 -7.65 -7.00
N ALA A 68 5.52 -7.88 -7.01
CA ALA A 68 6.49 -6.95 -7.56
C ALA A 68 6.17 -6.57 -9.02
N VAL A 69 6.33 -5.29 -9.33
CA VAL A 69 6.31 -4.74 -10.69
C VAL A 69 7.66 -4.09 -10.99
N PRO A 70 8.59 -4.81 -11.64
CA PRO A 70 9.94 -4.32 -11.90
C PRO A 70 9.96 -2.99 -12.65
N GLY A 71 10.86 -2.08 -12.23
CA GLY A 71 11.00 -0.76 -12.83
C GLY A 71 10.03 0.29 -12.30
N THR A 72 9.23 -0.05 -11.28
CA THR A 72 8.31 0.88 -10.60
C THR A 72 8.67 0.99 -9.11
N ILE A 73 7.94 1.84 -8.37
CA ILE A 73 8.10 1.94 -6.91
C ILE A 73 7.77 0.61 -6.22
N TRP A 74 6.91 -0.23 -6.80
CA TRP A 74 6.58 -1.57 -6.31
C TRP A 74 7.63 -2.59 -6.74
N THR A 75 8.90 -2.27 -6.52
CA THR A 75 10.02 -3.20 -6.57
C THR A 75 10.43 -3.54 -5.12
N PRO A 76 10.72 -4.81 -4.78
CA PRO A 76 11.14 -5.17 -3.42
C PRO A 76 12.37 -4.36 -2.99
N PRO A 77 12.47 -3.94 -1.71
CA PRO A 77 13.68 -3.30 -1.20
C PRO A 77 14.90 -4.22 -1.41
N PRO A 78 16.10 -3.70 -1.73
CA PRO A 78 17.27 -4.53 -2.09
C PRO A 78 17.71 -5.56 -1.04
N ARG A 79 17.34 -5.35 0.22
CA ARG A 79 17.63 -6.27 1.34
C ARG A 79 16.36 -6.85 1.97
N GLY A 80 15.23 -6.77 1.28
CA GLY A 80 13.90 -7.08 1.81
C GLY A 80 13.43 -6.07 2.86
N GLY A 81 12.30 -6.39 3.51
CA GLY A 81 11.71 -5.59 4.59
C GLY A 81 10.37 -4.96 4.22
N ALA A 82 9.83 -4.16 5.13
CA ALA A 82 8.62 -3.39 4.90
C ALA A 82 8.84 -2.39 3.75
N HIS A 83 7.92 -2.36 2.79
CA HIS A 83 7.94 -1.43 1.68
C HIS A 83 7.34 -0.08 2.06
N HIS A 84 6.24 -0.08 2.80
CA HIS A 84 5.55 1.13 3.25
C HIS A 84 4.74 0.87 4.55
N LEU A 85 4.37 1.95 5.24
CA LEU A 85 3.35 1.94 6.29
C LEU A 85 2.09 2.63 5.75
N GLY A 86 0.94 1.96 5.82
CA GLY A 86 -0.33 2.47 5.30
C GLY A 86 -1.17 3.14 6.37
N TYR A 87 -1.56 4.38 6.12
CA TYR A 87 -2.38 5.20 7.00
C TYR A 87 -3.69 5.58 6.35
N TRP A 88 -4.79 5.38 7.07
CA TRP A 88 -6.05 6.02 6.71
C TRP A 88 -5.98 7.53 6.91
N VAL A 89 -6.59 8.27 5.99
CA VAL A 89 -6.78 9.71 6.12
C VAL A 89 -8.18 10.10 5.66
N ASP A 90 -8.76 11.10 6.34
CA ASP A 90 -10.07 11.67 5.97
C ASP A 90 -9.94 12.91 5.07
N ASP A 91 -8.73 13.51 5.04
CA ASP A 91 -8.36 14.64 4.19
C ASP A 91 -7.03 14.34 3.49
N MET A 92 -7.12 13.84 2.26
CA MET A 92 -5.95 13.50 1.43
C MET A 92 -5.05 14.71 1.19
N ALA A 93 -5.62 15.87 0.88
CA ALA A 93 -4.85 17.08 0.57
C ALA A 93 -4.13 17.62 1.82
N GLY A 94 -4.81 17.64 2.96
CA GLY A 94 -4.22 18.03 4.24
C GLY A 94 -3.09 17.09 4.68
N ALA A 95 -3.28 15.78 4.54
CA ALA A 95 -2.28 14.78 4.86
C ALA A 95 -1.04 14.86 3.95
N ALA A 96 -1.25 14.99 2.63
CA ALA A 96 -0.20 15.23 1.65
C ALA A 96 0.63 16.47 2.01
N ALA A 97 -0.04 17.61 2.25
CA ALA A 97 0.63 18.85 2.60
C ALA A 97 1.38 18.73 3.94
N GLN A 98 0.86 17.95 4.90
CA GLN A 98 1.56 17.67 6.16
C GLN A 98 2.87 16.90 5.93
N LEU A 99 2.84 15.85 5.10
CA LEU A 99 4.01 15.04 4.77
C LEU A 99 5.07 15.87 4.03
N GLU A 100 4.66 16.64 3.02
CA GLU A 100 5.56 17.48 2.23
C GLU A 100 6.24 18.56 3.08
N ARG A 101 5.49 19.25 3.97
CA ARG A 101 6.07 20.20 4.93
C ARG A 101 7.06 19.55 5.90
N SER A 102 6.95 18.24 6.10
CA SER A 102 7.83 17.46 6.97
C SER A 102 9.04 16.87 6.22
N GLY A 103 9.21 17.20 4.93
CA GLY A 103 10.35 16.79 4.12
C GLY A 103 10.16 15.50 3.33
N TYR A 104 8.95 14.93 3.33
CA TYR A 104 8.63 13.81 2.46
C TYR A 104 8.43 14.27 1.02
N ARG A 105 8.73 13.39 0.06
CA ARG A 105 8.48 13.61 -1.37
C ARG A 105 7.46 12.62 -1.90
N LEU A 106 6.53 13.10 -2.73
CA LEU A 106 5.60 12.24 -3.47
C LEU A 106 6.38 11.35 -4.44
N GLU A 107 6.11 10.04 -4.42
CA GLU A 107 6.66 9.08 -5.38
C GLU A 107 5.61 8.59 -6.39
N ALA A 108 4.38 8.34 -5.92
CA ALA A 108 3.31 7.84 -6.77
C ALA A 108 1.93 8.19 -6.21
N ARG A 109 0.98 8.44 -7.10
CA ARG A 109 -0.46 8.58 -6.83
C ARG A 109 -1.26 8.17 -8.05
N PRO A 110 -2.58 7.89 -7.96
CA PRO A 110 -3.40 7.75 -9.14
C PRO A 110 -3.27 8.94 -10.09
N SER A 111 -3.24 8.66 -11.39
CA SER A 111 -3.29 9.68 -12.45
C SER A 111 -4.57 10.51 -12.35
N GLY A 112 -4.50 11.74 -12.85
CA GLY A 112 -5.61 12.70 -12.81
C GLY A 112 -5.26 14.00 -12.10
N GLU A 113 -6.18 14.97 -12.14
CA GLU A 113 -5.96 16.31 -11.60
C GLU A 113 -6.04 16.35 -10.07
N THR A 114 -6.88 15.51 -9.47
CA THR A 114 -7.10 15.47 -8.03
C THR A 114 -6.38 14.30 -7.39
N LEU A 115 -5.74 14.56 -6.25
CA LEU A 115 -5.24 13.52 -5.38
C LEU A 115 -6.45 12.74 -4.83
N SER A 116 -6.49 11.44 -5.09
CA SER A 116 -7.58 10.55 -4.71
C SER A 116 -7.05 9.16 -4.40
N MET A 117 -7.86 8.34 -3.73
CA MET A 117 -7.61 6.93 -3.40
C MET A 117 -6.39 6.68 -2.51
N PHE A 118 -5.17 6.87 -3.02
CA PHE A 118 -3.93 6.67 -2.29
C PHE A 118 -2.81 7.62 -2.77
N ALA A 119 -1.75 7.75 -1.97
CA ALA A 119 -0.48 8.29 -2.43
C ALA A 119 0.70 7.81 -1.57
N TYR A 120 1.84 7.60 -2.22
CA TYR A 120 3.09 7.19 -1.60
C TYR A 120 4.04 8.37 -1.44
N TYR A 121 4.53 8.55 -0.23
CA TYR A 121 5.48 9.58 0.16
C TYR A 121 6.70 8.94 0.81
N VAL A 122 7.89 9.42 0.48
CA VAL A 122 9.15 8.92 1.05
C VAL A 122 9.94 10.03 1.73
N ASP A 123 10.48 9.75 2.90
CA ASP A 123 11.38 10.66 3.60
C ASP A 123 12.83 10.56 3.06
N PRO A 124 13.75 11.45 3.49
CA PRO A 124 15.15 11.37 3.09
C PRO A 124 15.91 10.11 3.53
N ALA A 125 15.41 9.38 4.53
CA ALA A 125 15.99 8.14 5.04
C ALA A 125 15.43 6.89 4.34
N GLY A 126 14.43 7.03 3.48
CA GLY A 126 13.78 5.93 2.76
C GLY A 126 12.56 5.34 3.48
N VAL A 127 12.07 5.96 4.56
CA VAL A 127 10.81 5.57 5.20
C VAL A 127 9.67 6.01 4.31
N ARG A 128 8.89 5.03 3.84
CA ARG A 128 7.75 5.26 2.95
C ARG A 128 6.44 5.17 3.71
N ILE A 129 5.60 6.17 3.50
CA ILE A 129 4.23 6.25 3.99
C ILE A 129 3.29 6.21 2.80
N GLU A 130 2.27 5.36 2.90
CA GLU A 130 1.10 5.43 2.05
C GLU A 130 -0.01 6.14 2.83
N ILE A 131 -0.62 7.15 2.23
CA ILE A 131 -1.91 7.69 2.70
C ILE A 131 -3.01 7.11 1.82
N VAL A 132 -4.09 6.64 2.45
CA VAL A 132 -5.24 6.04 1.76
C VAL A 132 -6.51 6.73 2.25
N ASP A 133 -7.37 7.12 1.31
CA ASP A 133 -8.65 7.73 1.63
C ASP A 133 -9.53 6.72 2.37
N ARG A 134 -9.90 7.04 3.62
CA ARG A 134 -10.73 6.17 4.45
C ARG A 134 -12.07 5.83 3.79
N ALA A 135 -12.59 6.72 2.95
CA ALA A 135 -13.84 6.50 2.24
C ALA A 135 -13.80 5.31 1.26
N LEU A 136 -12.61 4.82 0.87
CA LEU A 136 -12.49 3.61 0.04
C LEU A 136 -12.93 2.34 0.76
N PHE A 137 -12.67 2.26 2.07
CA PHE A 137 -12.97 1.09 2.88
C PHE A 137 -13.69 1.50 4.16
N PRO A 138 -14.95 1.98 4.05
CA PRO A 138 -15.70 2.52 5.20
C PRO A 138 -15.96 1.46 6.28
N ASP A 139 -15.98 0.18 5.90
CA ASP A 139 -16.01 -0.97 6.81
C ASP A 139 -14.86 -1.93 6.49
N TRP A 140 -13.65 -1.56 6.92
CA TRP A 140 -12.44 -2.37 6.73
C TRP A 140 -12.57 -3.81 7.29
N PRO A 141 -13.05 -4.04 8.53
CA PRO A 141 -13.26 -5.39 9.02
C PRO A 141 -14.25 -6.19 8.18
N GLY A 142 -15.38 -5.59 7.78
CA GLY A 142 -16.38 -6.23 6.91
C GLY A 142 -15.80 -6.58 5.54
N PHE A 143 -15.04 -5.67 4.93
CA PHE A 143 -14.31 -5.93 3.68
C PHE A 143 -13.41 -7.16 3.81
N LEU A 144 -12.54 -7.21 4.83
CA LEU A 144 -11.64 -8.34 5.05
C LEU A 144 -12.38 -9.67 5.19
N GLN A 145 -13.48 -9.71 5.96
CA GLN A 145 -14.25 -10.93 6.15
C GLN A 145 -14.95 -11.37 4.86
N SER A 146 -15.55 -10.42 4.12
CA SER A 146 -16.23 -10.72 2.85
C SER A 146 -15.29 -11.25 1.77
N MET A 147 -14.02 -10.83 1.83
CA MET A 147 -12.98 -11.20 0.88
C MET A 147 -12.17 -12.42 1.33
N ALA A 148 -12.34 -12.92 2.56
CA ALA A 148 -11.60 -14.07 3.07
C ALA A 148 -11.76 -15.28 2.15
N ALA A 149 -10.62 -15.89 1.80
CA ALA A 149 -10.56 -17.08 0.94
C ALA A 149 -10.68 -18.38 1.75
#